data_AF-A0A135VH48-F1
#
_entry.id   AF-A0A135VH48-F1
#
_cell.length_a   1.000
_cell.length_b   1.000
_cell.length_c   1.000
_cell.angle_alpha   90.00
_cell.angle_beta   90.00
_cell.angle_gamma   90.00
#
_symmetry.space_group_name_H-M   'P 1'
#
loop_
_entity.id
_entity.type
_entity.pdbx_description
1 polymer ?
#
loop_
_entity_poly.entity_id
_entity_poly.type
_entity_poly.pdbx_seq_one_letter_code
_entity_poly.pdbx_strand_id
1 'polypeptide(L)'
;MARWIYAAFVILLGIFILVVSGILVMVGFDALVFSAASIIAPMVALSIGIMGISFFGRESFLKEDRFHTLNVWIAFGLIFFCLADITAILVYMNENSAQICFTIGLVQIPGLLLWALGIVGYLKSLNSSLKLTEGTQLWLALGVITTLTSLSLVVIFAILFPSRNLLSTIVSVPIIVVLGLILCIISGTLWIFRDGYLARPLLLLFFGVALLFMRSVIWQVEDYCSGSSFSQITAIESYLLVGASFLIASKLNIIFESSEGAMR
;
A
#
# COMPACT_ATOMS: atom_id res chain seq x y z
N MET A 1 6.80 -25.16 8.78
CA MET A 1 5.37 -25.16 8.43
C MET A 1 4.54 -24.12 9.18
N ALA A 2 4.64 -24.01 10.52
CA ALA A 2 3.83 -23.07 11.33
C ALA A 2 3.93 -21.57 10.92
N ARG A 3 5.01 -21.17 10.22
CA ARG A 3 5.24 -19.79 9.75
C ARG A 3 4.22 -19.31 8.71
N TRP A 4 3.73 -20.20 7.85
CA TRP A 4 2.74 -19.85 6.82
C TRP A 4 1.32 -19.84 7.33
N ILE A 5 1.01 -20.53 8.42
CA ILE A 5 -0.38 -20.73 8.85
C ILE A 5 -1.09 -19.40 9.08
N TYR A 6 -0.41 -18.44 9.72
CA TYR A 6 -0.99 -17.14 10.02
C TYR A 6 -1.15 -16.26 8.76
N ALA A 7 -0.15 -16.22 7.88
CA ALA A 7 -0.25 -15.46 6.63
C ALA A 7 -1.27 -16.10 5.67
N ALA A 8 -1.28 -17.43 5.58
CA ALA A 8 -2.27 -18.18 4.81
C ALA A 8 -3.69 -17.96 5.36
N PHE A 9 -3.87 -17.90 6.68
CA PHE A 9 -5.15 -17.56 7.28
C PHE A 9 -5.63 -16.16 6.87
N VAL A 10 -4.74 -15.16 6.88
CA VAL A 10 -5.07 -13.80 6.44
C VAL A 10 -5.40 -13.75 4.94
N ILE A 11 -4.65 -14.46 4.10
CA ILE A 11 -4.91 -14.55 2.65
C ILE A 11 -6.23 -15.27 2.37
N LEU A 12 -6.50 -16.39 3.07
CA LEU A 12 -7.75 -17.12 2.94
C LEU A 12 -8.95 -16.29 3.40
N LEU A 13 -8.78 -15.50 4.46
CA LEU A 13 -9.80 -14.55 4.90
C LEU A 13 -10.11 -13.52 3.81
N GLY A 14 -9.07 -12.96 3.16
CA GLY A 14 -9.26 -12.04 2.03
C GLY A 14 -9.99 -12.70 0.86
N ILE A 15 -9.50 -13.85 0.39
CA ILE A 15 -10.16 -14.63 -0.67
C ILE A 15 -11.62 -14.91 -0.31
N PHE A 16 -11.91 -15.27 0.95
CA PHE A 16 -13.27 -15.49 1.42
C PHE A 16 -14.12 -14.22 1.32
N ILE A 17 -13.62 -13.07 1.78
CA ILE A 17 -14.31 -11.77 1.67
C ILE A 17 -14.58 -11.44 0.19
N LEU A 18 -13.61 -11.62 -0.68
CA LEU A 18 -13.73 -11.36 -2.12
C LEU A 18 -14.80 -12.26 -2.77
N VAL A 19 -14.78 -13.56 -2.50
CA VAL A 19 -15.74 -14.52 -3.06
C VAL A 19 -17.16 -14.24 -2.56
N VAL A 20 -17.34 -14.06 -1.25
CA VAL A 20 -18.66 -13.76 -0.67
C VAL A 20 -19.20 -12.44 -1.21
N SER A 21 -18.37 -11.40 -1.28
CA SER A 21 -18.77 -10.12 -1.82
C SER A 21 -19.15 -10.21 -3.30
N GLY A 22 -18.37 -10.96 -4.09
CA GLY A 22 -18.66 -11.20 -5.51
C GLY A 22 -20.00 -11.91 -5.73
N ILE A 23 -20.31 -12.93 -4.92
CA ILE A 23 -21.62 -13.62 -4.97
C ILE A 23 -22.74 -12.64 -4.63
N LEU A 24 -22.60 -11.87 -3.55
CA LEU A 24 -23.64 -10.91 -3.12
C LEU A 24 -23.90 -9.83 -4.17
N VAL A 25 -22.86 -9.29 -4.82
CA VAL A 25 -22.99 -8.32 -5.92
C VAL A 25 -23.76 -8.94 -7.09
N MET A 26 -23.42 -10.18 -7.49
CA MET A 26 -24.10 -10.88 -8.58
C MET A 26 -25.59 -11.16 -8.32
N VAL A 27 -25.98 -11.32 -7.05
CA VAL A 27 -27.39 -11.52 -6.64
C VAL A 27 -28.13 -10.17 -6.47
N GLY A 28 -27.46 -9.03 -6.65
CA GLY A 28 -28.06 -7.70 -6.60
C GLY A 28 -27.94 -6.96 -5.26
N PHE A 29 -27.12 -7.46 -4.32
CA PHE A 29 -26.90 -6.86 -3.00
C PHE A 29 -25.72 -5.86 -2.97
N ASP A 30 -25.42 -5.19 -4.08
CA ASP A 30 -24.26 -4.29 -4.20
C ASP A 30 -24.24 -3.18 -3.14
N ALA A 31 -25.37 -2.54 -2.86
CA ALA A 31 -25.46 -1.49 -1.83
C ALA A 31 -25.12 -2.00 -0.41
N LEU A 32 -25.50 -3.24 -0.09
CA LEU A 32 -25.19 -3.86 1.21
C LEU A 32 -23.70 -4.19 1.29
N VAL A 33 -23.12 -4.72 0.22
CA VAL A 33 -21.68 -5.00 0.11
C VAL A 33 -20.89 -3.69 0.25
N PHE A 34 -21.30 -2.64 -0.45
CA PHE A 34 -20.67 -1.32 -0.35
C PHE A 34 -20.70 -0.79 1.09
N SER A 35 -21.85 -0.85 1.76
CA SER A 35 -22.00 -0.38 3.13
C SER A 35 -21.12 -1.17 4.11
N ALA A 36 -21.12 -2.50 4.01
CA ALA A 36 -20.28 -3.35 4.86
C ALA A 36 -18.78 -3.12 4.58
N ALA A 37 -18.38 -3.09 3.31
CA ALA A 37 -16.98 -2.90 2.91
C ALA A 37 -16.46 -1.51 3.29
N SER A 38 -17.31 -0.48 3.25
CA SER A 38 -16.98 0.87 3.71
C SER A 38 -16.62 0.91 5.21
N ILE A 39 -17.21 0.05 6.03
CA ILE A 39 -16.85 -0.05 7.46
C ILE A 39 -15.62 -0.95 7.64
N ILE A 40 -15.56 -2.07 6.93
CA ILE A 40 -14.51 -3.09 7.10
C ILE A 40 -13.15 -2.58 6.60
N ALA A 41 -13.08 -1.90 5.46
CA ALA A 41 -11.83 -1.39 4.88
C ALA A 41 -11.01 -0.53 5.85
N PRO A 42 -11.54 0.57 6.44
CA PRO A 42 -10.80 1.37 7.39
C PRO A 42 -10.47 0.61 8.68
N MET A 43 -11.35 -0.28 9.15
CA MET A 43 -11.08 -1.10 10.34
C MET A 43 -9.91 -2.07 10.12
N VAL A 44 -9.83 -2.69 8.94
CA VAL A 44 -8.72 -3.56 8.54
C VAL A 44 -7.43 -2.76 8.42
N ALA A 45 -7.46 -1.61 7.74
CA ALA A 45 -6.31 -0.72 7.62
C ALA A 45 -5.77 -0.29 9.00
N LEU A 46 -6.66 0.14 9.90
CA LEU A 46 -6.31 0.54 11.26
C LEU A 46 -5.72 -0.61 12.07
N SER A 47 -6.39 -1.77 12.05
CA SER A 47 -5.96 -2.95 12.82
C SER A 47 -4.58 -3.43 12.37
N ILE A 48 -4.33 -3.47 11.06
CA ILE A 48 -3.04 -3.87 10.50
C ILE A 48 -1.97 -2.80 10.73
N GLY A 49 -2.33 -1.50 10.67
CA GLY A 49 -1.45 -0.40 11.04
C GLY A 49 -0.98 -0.50 12.49
N ILE A 50 -1.91 -0.68 13.44
CA ILE A 50 -1.60 -0.88 14.86
C ILE A 50 -0.74 -2.12 15.06
N MET A 51 -1.09 -3.23 14.40
CA MET A 51 -0.31 -4.48 14.46
C MET A 51 1.13 -4.26 13.96
N GLY A 52 1.32 -3.59 12.83
CA GLY A 52 2.65 -3.28 12.29
C GLY A 52 3.49 -2.42 13.24
N ILE A 53 2.89 -1.38 13.82
CA ILE A 53 3.57 -0.56 14.85
C ILE A 53 3.94 -1.42 16.06
N SER A 54 3.06 -2.32 16.50
CA SER A 54 3.33 -3.18 17.66
C SER A 54 4.50 -4.15 17.41
N PHE A 55 4.63 -4.68 16.20
CA PHE A 55 5.69 -5.61 15.83
C PHE A 55 7.03 -4.93 15.63
N PHE A 56 7.07 -3.79 14.94
CA PHE A 56 8.32 -3.20 14.48
C PHE A 56 8.72 -1.92 15.22
N GLY A 57 7.79 -1.28 15.94
CA GLY A 57 7.99 0.03 16.56
C GLY A 57 8.99 0.04 17.71
N ARG A 58 9.12 -1.05 18.48
CA ARG A 58 10.09 -1.08 19.60
C ARG A 58 11.54 -1.17 19.12
N GLU A 59 11.78 -1.93 18.06
CA GLU A 59 13.14 -2.20 17.58
C GLU A 59 13.64 -1.13 16.59
N SER A 60 12.74 -0.47 15.84
CA SER A 60 13.12 0.56 14.86
C SER A 60 13.83 1.76 15.48
N PHE A 61 13.42 2.20 16.68
CA PHE A 61 14.01 3.38 17.33
C PHE A 61 15.31 3.08 18.08
N LEU A 62 15.58 1.82 18.42
CA LEU A 62 16.71 1.44 19.28
C LEU A 62 17.87 0.77 18.52
N LYS A 63 17.62 0.08 17.40
CA LYS A 63 18.64 -0.75 16.70
C LYS A 63 19.07 -0.24 15.31
N GLU A 64 18.63 0.94 14.88
CA GLU A 64 18.88 1.49 13.53
C GLU A 64 18.55 0.53 12.36
N ASP A 65 17.67 -0.46 12.58
CA ASP A 65 17.32 -1.41 11.54
C ASP A 65 16.39 -0.75 10.51
N ARG A 66 16.91 -0.61 9.28
CA ARG A 66 16.23 0.02 8.15
C ARG A 66 15.05 -0.80 7.63
N PHE A 67 15.06 -2.13 7.79
CA PHE A 67 13.93 -2.99 7.45
C PHE A 67 12.78 -2.83 8.46
N HIS A 68 13.09 -2.74 9.76
CA HIS A 68 12.08 -2.42 10.78
C HIS A 68 11.49 -1.02 10.55
N THR A 69 12.37 -0.04 10.29
CA THR A 69 11.96 1.34 9.98
C THR A 69 11.02 1.40 8.78
N LEU A 70 11.32 0.67 7.69
CA LEU A 70 10.44 0.52 6.54
C LEU A 70 9.03 0.05 6.94
N ASN A 71 8.94 -1.05 7.71
CA ASN A 71 7.65 -1.61 8.09
C ASN A 71 6.86 -0.67 9.02
N VAL A 72 7.54 0.09 9.89
CA VAL A 72 6.91 1.13 10.72
C VAL A 72 6.32 2.24 9.87
N TRP A 73 7.03 2.74 8.85
CA TRP A 73 6.49 3.75 7.94
C TRP A 73 5.29 3.25 7.14
N ILE A 74 5.33 1.99 6.69
CA ILE A 74 4.18 1.37 6.03
C ILE A 74 2.98 1.28 6.99
N ALA A 75 3.22 0.90 8.24
CA ALA A 75 2.19 0.78 9.26
C ALA A 75 1.54 2.13 9.59
N PHE A 76 2.33 3.20 9.71
CA PHE A 76 1.78 4.55 9.85
C PHE A 76 0.98 4.99 8.62
N GLY A 77 1.44 4.67 7.41
CA GLY A 77 0.70 4.98 6.20
C GLY A 77 -0.67 4.28 6.14
N LEU A 78 -0.80 3.06 6.67
CA LEU A 78 -2.10 2.37 6.79
C LEU A 78 -3.08 3.11 7.72
N ILE A 79 -2.59 3.78 8.77
CA ILE A 79 -3.43 4.61 9.63
C ILE A 79 -3.96 5.83 8.85
N PHE A 80 -3.12 6.46 8.02
CA PHE A 80 -3.58 7.54 7.14
C PHE A 80 -4.55 7.04 6.07
N PHE A 81 -4.39 5.82 5.56
CA PHE A 81 -5.37 5.22 4.65
C PHE A 81 -6.71 4.92 5.33
N CYS A 82 -6.70 4.47 6.59
CA CYS A 82 -7.93 4.39 7.39
C CYS A 82 -8.62 5.75 7.49
N LEU A 83 -7.89 6.82 7.83
CA LEU A 83 -8.45 8.17 7.90
C LEU A 83 -8.98 8.63 6.54
N ALA A 84 -8.28 8.29 5.44
CA ALA A 84 -8.74 8.61 4.10
C ALA A 84 -10.03 7.88 3.72
N ASP A 85 -10.14 6.59 4.03
CA ASP A 85 -11.35 5.80 3.75
C ASP A 85 -12.53 6.29 4.61
N ILE A 86 -12.31 6.62 5.90
CA ILE A 86 -13.34 7.24 6.76
C ILE A 86 -13.78 8.58 6.15
N THR A 87 -12.82 9.41 5.75
CA THR A 87 -13.12 10.72 5.13
C THR A 87 -13.90 10.52 3.83
N ALA A 88 -13.54 9.53 3.01
CA ALA A 88 -14.27 9.20 1.78
C ALA A 88 -15.75 8.95 2.05
N ILE A 89 -16.05 8.17 3.09
CA ILE A 89 -17.42 7.80 3.47
C ILE A 89 -18.19 9.02 3.98
N LEU A 90 -17.58 9.81 4.86
CA LEU A 90 -18.23 11.00 5.42
C LEU A 90 -18.53 12.06 4.37
N VAL A 91 -17.65 12.23 3.38
CA VAL A 91 -17.89 13.19 2.30
C VAL A 91 -18.88 12.62 1.28
N TYR A 92 -18.86 11.31 1.01
CA TYR A 92 -19.87 10.65 0.18
C TYR A 92 -21.31 10.90 0.69
N MET A 93 -21.49 10.92 2.02
CA MET A 93 -22.78 11.19 2.65
C MET A 93 -23.27 12.64 2.57
N ASN A 94 -22.41 13.62 2.22
CA ASN A 94 -22.72 15.07 2.31
C ASN A 94 -22.84 15.79 0.95
N GLU A 95 -22.91 15.05 -0.17
CA GLU A 95 -23.17 15.53 -1.54
C GLU A 95 -22.24 16.66 -2.09
N ASN A 96 -21.11 16.27 -2.71
CA ASN A 96 -20.53 16.91 -3.91
C ASN A 96 -19.40 16.02 -4.51
N SER A 97 -19.63 15.38 -5.66
CA SER A 97 -18.73 14.34 -6.24
C SER A 97 -17.30 14.82 -6.54
N ALA A 98 -17.14 16.08 -6.94
CA ALA A 98 -15.83 16.65 -7.25
C ALA A 98 -14.99 16.95 -5.99
N GLN A 99 -15.63 17.37 -4.90
CA GLN A 99 -14.97 17.64 -3.62
C GLN A 99 -14.59 16.35 -2.89
N ILE A 100 -15.31 15.26 -3.16
CA ILE A 100 -15.02 13.90 -2.66
C ILE A 100 -13.64 13.44 -3.14
N CYS A 101 -13.37 13.43 -4.45
CA CYS A 101 -12.08 12.94 -4.99
C CYS A 101 -10.88 13.72 -4.44
N PHE A 102 -11.03 15.05 -4.39
CA PHE A 102 -9.97 15.96 -3.94
C PHE A 102 -9.62 15.72 -2.47
N THR A 103 -10.64 15.66 -1.62
CA THR A 103 -10.46 15.47 -0.18
C THR A 103 -9.85 14.09 0.12
N ILE A 104 -10.31 13.04 -0.54
CA ILE A 104 -9.77 11.69 -0.35
C ILE A 104 -8.29 11.65 -0.77
N GLY A 105 -7.97 12.16 -1.95
CA GLY A 105 -6.59 12.18 -2.45
C GLY A 105 -5.65 12.95 -1.52
N LEU A 106 -6.08 14.10 -0.99
CA LEU A 106 -5.30 14.89 -0.05
C LEU A 106 -5.01 14.15 1.26
N VAL A 107 -5.96 13.37 1.79
CA VAL A 107 -5.77 12.61 3.04
C VAL A 107 -4.89 11.36 2.79
N GLN A 108 -4.89 10.80 1.58
CA GLN A 108 -4.04 9.66 1.21
C GLN A 108 -2.58 10.04 0.96
N ILE A 109 -2.30 11.25 0.47
CA ILE A 109 -0.94 11.70 0.13
C ILE A 109 0.04 11.55 1.31
N PRO A 110 -0.26 12.00 2.54
CA PRO A 110 0.61 11.77 3.69
C PRO A 110 0.92 10.28 3.90
N GLY A 111 -0.08 9.40 3.80
CA GLY A 111 0.12 7.95 3.92
C GLY A 111 1.08 7.38 2.87
N LEU A 112 0.92 7.80 1.61
CA LEU A 112 1.79 7.40 0.50
C LEU A 112 3.20 7.95 0.63
N LEU A 113 3.34 9.19 1.11
CA LEU A 113 4.65 9.78 1.38
C LEU A 113 5.39 8.97 2.44
N LEU A 114 4.72 8.53 3.52
CA LEU A 114 5.32 7.66 4.53
C LEU A 114 5.79 6.34 3.90
N TRP A 115 4.96 5.70 3.06
CA TRP A 115 5.35 4.49 2.34
C TRP A 115 6.57 4.72 1.44
N ALA A 116 6.57 5.80 0.65
CA ALA A 116 7.67 6.16 -0.22
C ALA A 116 8.96 6.42 0.58
N LEU A 117 8.89 7.18 1.68
CA LEU A 117 10.02 7.45 2.58
C LEU A 117 10.60 6.15 3.15
N GLY A 118 9.74 5.23 3.60
CA GLY A 118 10.17 3.93 4.12
C GLY A 118 10.90 3.10 3.06
N ILE A 119 10.33 2.99 1.86
CA ILE A 119 10.82 2.14 0.77
C ILE A 119 12.09 2.69 0.14
N VAL A 120 12.13 4.00 -0.13
CA VAL A 120 13.33 4.68 -0.63
C VAL A 120 14.42 4.68 0.44
N GLY A 121 14.06 4.85 1.72
CA GLY A 121 15.00 4.74 2.84
C GLY A 121 15.65 3.36 2.92
N TYR A 122 14.87 2.30 2.74
CA TYR A 122 15.39 0.94 2.67
C TYR A 122 16.27 0.72 1.44
N LEU A 123 15.84 1.18 0.26
CA LEU A 123 16.64 1.11 -0.97
C LEU A 123 17.98 1.82 -0.83
N LYS A 124 18.01 3.01 -0.20
CA LYS A 124 19.26 3.74 0.09
C LYS A 124 20.20 2.91 0.98
N SER A 125 19.66 2.22 1.98
CA SER A 125 20.44 1.32 2.83
C SER A 125 21.03 0.16 2.03
N LEU A 126 20.21 -0.50 1.21
CA LEU A 126 20.65 -1.60 0.35
C LEU A 126 21.73 -1.15 -0.63
N ASN A 127 21.52 0.02 -1.24
CA ASN A 127 22.45 0.61 -2.18
C ASN A 127 23.82 0.90 -1.52
N SER A 128 23.81 1.42 -0.29
CA SER A 128 25.03 1.63 0.48
C SER A 128 25.76 0.32 0.81
N SER A 129 25.02 -0.75 1.10
CA SER A 129 25.60 -2.08 1.37
C SER A 129 26.17 -2.74 0.11
N LEU A 130 25.51 -2.54 -1.04
CA LEU A 130 25.92 -3.11 -2.33
C LEU A 130 26.89 -2.22 -3.13
N LYS A 131 27.15 -0.99 -2.66
CA LYS A 131 28.00 0.03 -3.29
C LYS A 131 27.62 0.36 -4.75
N LEU A 132 26.32 0.39 -5.08
CA LEU A 132 25.90 0.62 -6.47
C LEU A 132 25.85 2.11 -6.84
N THR A 133 25.49 3.02 -5.92
CA THR A 133 25.37 4.46 -6.17
C THR A 133 25.43 5.30 -4.89
N GLU A 134 25.80 6.58 -5.00
CA GLU A 134 25.77 7.53 -3.88
C GLU A 134 24.34 7.89 -3.48
N GLY A 135 24.05 7.88 -2.17
CA GLY A 135 22.69 8.03 -1.65
C GLY A 135 22.00 9.37 -1.94
N THR A 136 22.76 10.45 -2.18
CA THR A 136 22.21 11.80 -2.49
C THR A 136 21.70 11.88 -3.93
N GLN A 137 22.37 11.18 -4.86
CA GLN A 137 22.00 11.13 -6.27
C GLN A 137 20.70 10.35 -6.49
N LEU A 138 20.45 9.32 -5.67
CA LEU A 138 19.23 8.52 -5.71
C LEU A 138 17.97 9.37 -5.46
N TRP A 139 17.98 10.23 -4.43
CA TRP A 139 16.82 11.08 -4.11
C TRP A 139 16.53 12.09 -5.22
N LEU A 140 17.57 12.69 -5.78
CA LEU A 140 17.44 13.66 -6.86
C LEU A 140 16.88 12.98 -8.12
N ALA A 141 17.43 11.81 -8.49
CA ALA A 141 16.93 11.04 -9.64
C ALA A 141 15.47 10.64 -9.47
N LEU A 142 15.09 10.10 -8.31
CA LEU A 142 13.70 9.72 -8.03
C LEU A 142 12.76 10.93 -8.04
N GLY A 143 13.18 12.08 -7.51
CA GLY A 143 12.40 13.32 -7.55
C GLY A 143 12.16 13.83 -8.97
N VAL A 144 13.20 13.84 -9.81
CA VAL A 144 13.10 14.25 -11.21
C VAL A 144 12.22 13.29 -12.01
N ILE A 145 12.40 11.97 -11.84
CA ILE A 145 11.56 10.97 -12.53
C ILE A 145 10.10 11.12 -12.09
N THR A 146 9.83 11.18 -10.79
CA THR A 146 8.46 11.29 -10.25
C THR A 146 7.75 12.54 -10.76
N THR A 147 8.44 13.68 -10.77
CA THR A 147 7.87 14.95 -11.24
C THR A 147 7.61 14.96 -12.75
N LEU A 148 8.58 14.52 -13.56
CA LEU A 148 8.42 14.42 -15.01
C LEU A 148 7.33 13.42 -15.41
N THR A 149 7.29 12.25 -14.79
CA THR A 149 6.25 11.24 -15.05
C THR A 149 4.88 11.73 -14.62
N SER A 150 4.77 12.41 -13.48
CA SER A 150 3.49 12.98 -13.02
C SER A 150 2.98 14.05 -13.98
N LEU A 151 3.83 15.00 -14.37
CA LEU A 151 3.45 16.05 -15.34
C LEU A 151 3.03 15.46 -16.68
N SER A 152 3.80 14.48 -17.19
CA SER A 152 3.50 13.82 -18.45
C SER A 152 2.16 13.08 -18.41
N LEU A 153 1.90 12.34 -17.33
CA LEU A 153 0.63 11.63 -17.16
C LEU A 153 -0.55 12.58 -16.99
N VAL A 154 -0.41 13.69 -16.26
CA VAL A 154 -1.48 14.70 -16.16
C VAL A 154 -1.87 15.21 -17.55
N VAL A 155 -0.89 15.53 -18.40
CA VAL A 155 -1.15 15.99 -19.77
C VAL A 155 -1.84 14.89 -20.59
N ILE A 156 -1.36 13.64 -20.51
CA ILE A 156 -1.97 12.50 -21.22
C ILE A 156 -3.42 12.29 -20.78
N PHE A 157 -3.70 12.26 -19.47
CA PHE A 157 -5.06 12.08 -18.95
C PHE A 157 -5.98 13.24 -19.31
N ALA A 158 -5.49 14.48 -19.30
CA ALA A 158 -6.28 15.65 -19.70
C ALA A 158 -6.69 15.60 -21.18
N ILE A 159 -5.84 15.03 -22.04
CA ILE A 159 -6.13 14.86 -23.48
C ILE A 159 -7.08 13.67 -23.71
N LEU A 160 -6.83 12.53 -23.05
CA LEU A 160 -7.62 11.30 -23.26
C LEU A 160 -9.00 11.34 -22.59
N PHE A 161 -9.15 12.06 -21.48
CA PHE A 161 -10.40 12.14 -20.70
C PHE A 161 -10.80 13.60 -20.41
N PRO A 162 -11.13 14.40 -21.44
CA PRO A 162 -11.38 15.83 -21.29
C PRO A 162 -12.64 16.17 -20.48
N SER A 163 -13.55 15.20 -20.29
CA SER A 163 -14.75 15.35 -19.46
C SER A 163 -14.46 15.29 -17.95
N ARG A 164 -13.25 14.89 -17.54
CA ARG A 164 -12.90 14.79 -16.13
C ARG A 164 -12.50 16.12 -15.52
N ASN A 165 -12.78 16.25 -14.23
CA ASN A 165 -12.31 17.38 -13.46
C ASN A 165 -10.77 17.37 -13.35
N LEU A 166 -10.13 18.36 -13.96
CA LEU A 166 -8.68 18.57 -13.97
C LEU A 166 -8.08 18.56 -12.55
N LEU A 167 -8.81 19.09 -11.56
CA LEU A 167 -8.37 19.11 -10.17
C LEU A 167 -8.27 17.69 -9.58
N SER A 168 -9.20 16.80 -9.91
CA SER A 168 -9.16 15.39 -9.51
C SER A 168 -7.97 14.67 -10.15
N THR A 169 -7.72 14.92 -11.43
CA THR A 169 -6.57 14.36 -12.16
C THR A 169 -5.23 14.81 -11.58
N ILE A 170 -5.08 16.10 -11.22
CA ILE A 170 -3.84 16.63 -10.64
C ILE A 170 -3.49 15.98 -9.30
N VAL A 171 -4.47 15.65 -8.47
CA VAL A 171 -4.23 15.04 -7.15
C VAL A 171 -3.96 13.54 -7.25
N SER A 172 -4.66 12.86 -8.15
CA SER A 172 -4.63 11.41 -8.28
C SER A 172 -3.48 10.86 -9.12
N VAL A 173 -3.01 11.59 -10.13
CA VAL A 173 -1.86 11.17 -10.94
C VAL A 173 -0.60 10.98 -10.09
N PRO A 174 -0.21 11.90 -9.18
CA PRO A 174 0.89 11.68 -8.25
C PRO A 174 0.75 10.41 -7.42
N ILE A 175 -0.48 10.04 -7.01
CA ILE A 175 -0.74 8.80 -6.27
C ILE A 175 -0.36 7.57 -7.11
N ILE A 176 -0.81 7.52 -8.36
CA ILE A 176 -0.47 6.44 -9.30
C ILE A 176 1.03 6.37 -9.51
N VAL A 177 1.69 7.51 -9.75
CA VAL A 177 3.14 7.55 -10.02
C VAL A 177 3.92 7.07 -8.80
N VAL A 178 3.58 7.52 -7.60
CA VAL A 178 4.25 7.11 -6.36
C VAL A 178 4.06 5.61 -6.10
N LEU A 179 2.83 5.10 -6.26
CA LEU A 179 2.57 3.66 -6.13
C LEU A 179 3.32 2.82 -7.18
N GLY A 180 3.36 3.29 -8.44
CA GLY A 180 4.13 2.65 -9.51
C GLY A 180 5.63 2.63 -9.22
N LEU A 181 6.17 3.74 -8.72
CA LEU A 181 7.56 3.84 -8.30
C LEU A 181 7.87 2.88 -7.14
N ILE A 182 7.00 2.83 -6.14
CA ILE A 182 7.09 1.87 -5.03
C ILE A 182 7.12 0.43 -5.56
N LEU A 183 6.24 0.07 -6.49
CA LEU A 183 6.20 -1.27 -7.10
C LEU A 183 7.50 -1.60 -7.83
N CYS A 184 8.04 -0.67 -8.62
CA CYS A 184 9.32 -0.84 -9.29
C CYS A 184 10.46 -1.10 -8.27
N ILE A 185 10.49 -0.35 -7.17
CA ILE A 185 11.52 -0.52 -6.13
C ILE A 185 11.36 -1.86 -5.40
N ILE A 186 10.15 -2.23 -5.00
CA ILE A 186 9.90 -3.51 -4.34
C ILE A 186 10.26 -4.66 -5.29
N SER A 187 9.91 -4.57 -6.58
CA SER A 187 10.25 -5.57 -7.59
C SER A 187 11.77 -5.72 -7.76
N GLY A 188 12.51 -4.62 -7.85
CA GLY A 188 13.97 -4.65 -7.89
C GLY A 188 14.57 -5.28 -6.63
N THR A 189 14.00 -4.95 -5.46
CA THR A 189 14.42 -5.51 -4.17
C THR A 189 14.11 -7.01 -4.09
N LEU A 190 12.95 -7.44 -4.57
CA LEU A 190 12.56 -8.84 -4.67
C LEU A 190 13.50 -9.63 -5.56
N TRP A 191 13.90 -9.06 -6.69
CA TRP A 191 14.85 -9.69 -7.59
C TRP A 191 16.21 -9.93 -6.92
N ILE A 192 16.70 -8.93 -6.18
CA ILE A 192 17.96 -9.03 -5.41
C ILE A 192 17.87 -10.12 -4.33
N PHE A 193 16.75 -10.19 -3.60
CA PHE A 193 16.57 -11.11 -2.48
C PHE A 193 15.81 -12.40 -2.83
N ARG A 194 15.68 -12.76 -4.10
CA ARG A 194 14.78 -13.84 -4.57
C ARG A 194 14.95 -15.18 -3.86
N ASP A 195 16.18 -15.50 -3.46
CA ASP A 195 16.54 -16.76 -2.78
C ASP A 195 16.59 -16.62 -1.24
N GLY A 196 16.39 -15.40 -0.72
CA GLY A 196 16.47 -15.06 0.69
C GLY A 196 15.14 -15.15 1.43
N TYR A 197 15.21 -15.18 2.77
CA TYR A 197 14.02 -15.21 3.62
C TYR A 197 13.17 -13.93 3.52
N LEU A 198 13.77 -12.81 3.08
CA LEU A 198 13.09 -11.53 2.86
C LEU A 198 12.21 -11.50 1.61
N ALA A 199 12.40 -12.41 0.63
CA ALA A 199 11.58 -12.44 -0.59
C ALA A 199 10.09 -12.59 -0.28
N ARG A 200 9.76 -13.41 0.72
CA ARG A 200 8.36 -13.75 1.05
C ARG A 200 7.55 -12.57 1.55
N PRO A 201 7.96 -11.84 2.62
CA PRO A 201 7.22 -10.66 3.04
C PRO A 201 7.21 -9.58 1.96
N LEU A 202 8.31 -9.39 1.22
CA LEU A 202 8.35 -8.42 0.13
C LEU A 202 7.37 -8.76 -1.01
N LEU A 203 7.14 -10.05 -1.29
CA LEU A 203 6.24 -10.51 -2.34
C LEU A 203 4.78 -10.26 -1.95
N LEU A 204 4.43 -10.48 -0.68
CA LEU A 204 3.09 -10.12 -0.16
C LEU A 204 2.88 -8.61 -0.15
N LEU A 205 3.90 -7.85 0.25
CA LEU A 205 3.87 -6.39 0.18
C LEU A 205 3.68 -5.92 -1.27
N PHE A 206 4.42 -6.51 -2.22
CA PHE A 206 4.28 -6.22 -3.65
C PHE A 206 2.84 -6.43 -4.13
N PHE A 207 2.22 -7.57 -3.83
CA PHE A 207 0.84 -7.81 -4.24
C PHE A 207 -0.15 -6.87 -3.56
N GLY A 208 0.03 -6.54 -2.27
CA GLY A 208 -0.79 -5.56 -1.57
C GLY A 208 -0.71 -4.17 -2.23
N VAL A 209 0.51 -3.69 -2.50
CA VAL A 209 0.71 -2.42 -3.21
C VAL A 209 0.18 -2.49 -4.64
N ALA A 210 0.30 -3.63 -5.32
CA ALA A 210 -0.18 -3.80 -6.70
C ALA A 210 -1.70 -3.70 -6.78
N LEU A 211 -2.42 -4.25 -5.81
CA LEU A 211 -3.87 -4.06 -5.70
C LEU A 211 -4.24 -2.59 -5.46
N LEU A 212 -3.52 -1.87 -4.60
CA LEU A 212 -3.73 -0.43 -4.42
C LEU A 212 -3.45 0.36 -5.70
N PHE A 213 -2.38 0.02 -6.41
CA PHE A 213 -2.05 0.65 -7.69
C PHE A 213 -3.16 0.40 -8.72
N MET A 214 -3.64 -0.84 -8.87
CA MET A 214 -4.75 -1.16 -9.75
C MET A 214 -6.02 -0.40 -9.34
N ARG A 215 -6.35 -0.34 -8.04
CA ARG A 215 -7.47 0.48 -7.52
C ARG A 215 -7.33 1.94 -7.94
N SER A 216 -6.15 2.54 -7.78
CA SER A 216 -5.90 3.95 -8.14
C SER A 216 -5.98 4.19 -9.65
N VAL A 217 -5.49 3.27 -10.48
CA VAL A 217 -5.59 3.37 -11.95
C VAL A 217 -7.05 3.26 -12.39
N ILE A 218 -7.79 2.28 -11.87
CA ILE A 218 -9.22 2.10 -12.18
C ILE A 218 -10.01 3.35 -11.78
N TRP A 219 -9.66 3.96 -10.64
CA TRP A 219 -10.24 5.24 -10.22
C TRP A 219 -10.01 6.36 -11.25
N GLN A 220 -8.84 6.39 -11.89
CA GLN A 220 -8.51 7.32 -12.97
C GLN A 220 -9.10 6.97 -14.34
N VAL A 221 -9.64 5.77 -14.55
CA VAL A 221 -10.26 5.39 -15.84
C VAL A 221 -11.79 5.46 -15.79
N GLU A 222 -12.44 5.05 -14.70
CA GLU A 222 -13.91 4.89 -14.63
C GLU A 222 -14.68 5.92 -13.76
N ASP A 223 -14.01 6.94 -13.26
CA ASP A 223 -14.54 8.07 -12.46
C ASP A 223 -15.28 7.62 -11.20
N TYR A 224 -14.77 6.52 -10.61
CA TYR A 224 -15.24 5.83 -9.41
C TYR A 224 -15.26 6.66 -8.10
N CYS A 225 -15.20 7.99 -8.16
CA CYS A 225 -15.38 8.83 -6.97
C CYS A 225 -16.77 8.67 -6.31
N SER A 226 -17.70 7.98 -6.95
CA SER A 226 -19.02 7.62 -6.42
C SER A 226 -18.99 6.47 -5.39
N GLY A 227 -17.83 5.88 -5.08
CA GLY A 227 -17.75 4.78 -4.12
C GLY A 227 -18.33 3.49 -4.69
N SER A 228 -17.46 2.60 -5.19
CA SER A 228 -17.88 1.27 -5.63
C SER A 228 -17.49 0.20 -4.61
N SER A 229 -18.33 -0.84 -4.50
CA SER A 229 -18.01 -2.06 -3.75
C SER A 229 -16.67 -2.63 -4.17
N PHE A 230 -16.39 -2.63 -5.48
CA PHE A 230 -15.11 -3.10 -6.02
C PHE A 230 -13.91 -2.34 -5.46
N SER A 231 -13.98 -1.01 -5.38
CA SER A 231 -12.91 -0.19 -4.81
C SER A 231 -12.65 -0.54 -3.34
N GLN A 232 -13.72 -0.69 -2.54
CA GLN A 232 -13.61 -1.00 -1.11
C GLN A 232 -13.11 -2.43 -0.85
N ILE A 233 -13.57 -3.41 -1.62
CA ILE A 233 -13.10 -4.80 -1.52
C ILE A 233 -11.62 -4.87 -1.90
N THR A 234 -11.21 -4.20 -2.98
CA THR A 234 -9.80 -4.15 -3.39
C THR A 234 -8.93 -3.48 -2.32
N ALA A 235 -9.46 -2.48 -1.62
CA ALA A 235 -8.80 -1.88 -0.46
C ALA A 235 -8.57 -2.91 0.67
N ILE A 236 -9.62 -3.63 1.07
CA ILE A 236 -9.56 -4.67 2.10
C ILE A 236 -8.49 -5.70 1.77
N GLU A 237 -8.52 -6.26 0.55
CA GLU A 237 -7.55 -7.25 0.09
C GLU A 237 -6.12 -6.71 0.13
N SER A 238 -5.93 -5.47 -0.32
CA SER A 238 -4.62 -4.84 -0.30
C SER A 238 -4.07 -4.70 1.12
N TYR A 239 -4.91 -4.27 2.08
CA TYR A 239 -4.51 -4.10 3.47
C TYR A 239 -4.21 -5.46 4.11
N LEU A 240 -5.04 -6.48 3.87
CA LEU A 240 -4.81 -7.84 4.35
C LEU A 240 -3.49 -8.41 3.83
N LEU A 241 -3.15 -8.21 2.55
CA LEU A 241 -1.87 -8.65 2.00
C LEU A 241 -0.67 -7.93 2.64
N VAL A 242 -0.78 -6.62 2.89
CA VAL A 242 0.24 -5.89 3.67
C VAL A 242 0.34 -6.43 5.10
N GLY A 243 -0.78 -6.76 5.74
CA GLY A 243 -0.77 -7.38 7.08
C GLY A 243 -0.16 -8.78 7.10
N ALA A 244 -0.41 -9.59 6.06
CA ALA A 244 0.24 -10.88 5.89
C ALA A 244 1.76 -10.71 5.69
N SER A 245 2.19 -9.67 4.98
CA SER A 245 3.61 -9.29 4.88
C SER A 245 4.21 -9.01 6.26
N PHE A 246 3.56 -8.18 7.09
CA PHE A 246 4.01 -7.87 8.45
C PHE A 246 4.13 -9.11 9.34
N LEU A 247 3.16 -10.02 9.27
CA LEU A 247 3.18 -11.26 10.05
C LEU A 247 4.33 -12.20 9.68
N ILE A 248 4.72 -12.24 8.40
CA ILE A 248 5.90 -13.01 7.98
C ILE A 248 7.18 -12.28 8.37
N ALA A 249 7.23 -10.97 8.16
CA ALA A 249 8.39 -10.14 8.44
C ALA A 249 8.76 -10.15 9.93
N SER A 250 7.78 -10.08 10.85
CA SER A 250 8.04 -10.06 12.30
C SER A 250 8.66 -11.35 12.83
N LYS A 251 8.51 -12.45 12.08
CA LYS A 251 9.06 -13.76 12.46
C LYS A 251 10.46 -14.01 11.91
N LEU A 252 11.04 -13.07 11.16
CA LEU A 252 12.40 -13.20 10.63
C LEU A 252 13.47 -13.15 11.74
N ASN A 253 13.30 -12.30 12.76
CA ASN A 253 14.28 -12.15 13.86
C ASN A 253 14.52 -13.47 14.63
N ILE A 254 13.44 -14.23 14.89
CA ILE A 254 13.51 -15.52 15.58
C ILE A 254 14.38 -16.53 14.81
N ILE A 255 14.48 -16.40 13.49
CA ILE A 255 15.26 -17.31 12.63
C ILE A 255 16.75 -17.06 12.81
N PHE A 256 17.16 -15.79 12.74
CA PHE A 256 18.57 -15.42 12.84
C PHE A 256 19.15 -15.83 14.19
N GLU A 257 18.42 -15.58 15.29
CA GLU A 257 18.83 -16.00 16.64
C GLU A 257 18.93 -17.54 16.76
N SER A 258 17.99 -18.28 16.17
CA SER A 258 18.04 -19.76 16.20
C SER A 258 19.18 -20.35 15.35
N SER A 259 19.59 -19.66 14.28
CA SER A 259 20.67 -20.11 13.40
C SER A 259 22.06 -19.84 13.97
N GLU A 260 22.24 -18.73 14.70
CA GLU A 260 23.50 -18.45 15.40
C GLU A 260 23.70 -19.36 16.62
N GLY A 261 22.61 -19.74 17.30
CA GLY A 261 22.66 -20.70 18.40
C GLY A 261 22.98 -22.15 17.97
N ALA A 262 22.72 -22.51 16.71
CA ALA A 262 23.01 -23.84 16.17
C ALA A 262 24.42 -23.97 15.56
N MET A 263 25.14 -22.85 15.40
CA MET A 263 26.53 -22.82 14.92
C MET A 263 27.56 -22.65 16.05
N ARG A 264 27.13 -22.69 17.31
CA ARG A 264 27.99 -22.81 18.50
C ARG A 264 27.85 -24.20 19.10
#